data_AF-A0AB38P0C1-F1
#
_entry.id   AF-A0AB38P0C1-F1
#
_cell.length_a   1.000
_cell.length_b   1.000
_cell.length_c   1.000
_cell.angle_alpha   90.00
_cell.angle_beta   90.00
_cell.angle_gamma   90.00
#
_symmetry.space_group_name_H-M   'P 1'
#
loop_
_entity.id
_entity.type
_entity.pdbx_description
1 polymer ?
#
loop_
_entity_poly.entity_id
_entity_poly.type
_entity_poly.pdbx_seq_one_letter_code
_entity_poly.pdbx_strand_id
1 'polypeptide(L)'
;MKVEINNATGENQTLEVTSLVIKLSNGETIEISEEKQERPTHLSEGITIWGGRMPRENASLEELKESTRMLGIYPLAANTLHLYPLKK
;
A
#
# COMPACT_ATOMS: atom_id res chain seq x y z
N MET A 1 -1.55 -5.02 -11.62
CA MET A 1 -2.53 -5.55 -10.64
C MET A 1 -3.90 -5.04 -11.04
N LYS A 2 -4.92 -5.90 -10.94
CA LYS A 2 -6.31 -5.47 -11.15
C LYS A 2 -6.87 -4.94 -9.84
N VAL A 3 -7.38 -3.72 -9.85
CA VAL A 3 -8.07 -3.09 -8.72
C VAL A 3 -9.53 -2.91 -9.08
N GLU A 4 -10.41 -3.36 -8.20
CA GLU A 4 -11.83 -3.03 -8.24
C GLU A 4 -12.11 -1.91 -7.24
N ILE A 5 -12.72 -0.82 -7.72
CA ILE A 5 -13.08 0.34 -6.92
C ILE A 5 -14.60 0.42 -6.89
N ASN A 6 -15.17 0.39 -5.69
CA ASN A 6 -16.59 0.65 -5.45
C ASN A 6 -16.72 2.12 -5.05
N ASN A 7 -17.27 2.95 -5.92
CA ASN A 7 -17.41 4.37 -5.65
C ASN A 7 -18.61 4.65 -4.72
N ALA A 8 -18.70 5.88 -4.20
CA ALA A 8 -19.77 6.25 -3.27
C ALA A 8 -21.17 6.26 -3.91
N THR A 9 -21.26 6.24 -5.25
CA THR A 9 -22.53 6.13 -5.98
C THR A 9 -22.95 4.68 -6.21
N GLY A 10 -22.15 3.70 -5.78
CA GLY A 10 -22.43 2.27 -5.89
C GLY A 10 -22.06 1.66 -7.25
N GLU A 11 -21.31 2.39 -8.08
CA GLU A 11 -20.76 1.86 -9.33
C GLU A 11 -19.39 1.22 -9.07
N ASN A 12 -19.14 0.11 -9.77
CA ASN A 12 -17.87 -0.58 -9.71
C ASN A 12 -17.04 -0.20 -10.94
N GLN A 13 -15.79 0.15 -10.71
CA GLN A 13 -14.81 0.38 -11.75
C GLN A 13 -13.63 -0.59 -11.58
N THR A 14 -13.30 -1.32 -12.64
CA THR A 14 -12.08 -2.14 -12.68
C THR A 14 -10.97 -1.39 -13.40
N LEU A 15 -9.78 -1.33 -12.79
CA LEU A 15 -8.60 -0.69 -13.34
C LEU A 15 -7.41 -1.66 -13.35
N GLU A 16 -6.68 -1.67 -14.45
CA GLU A 16 -5.33 -2.23 -14.52
C GLU A 16 -4.34 -1.13 -14.09
N VAL A 17 -3.64 -1.35 -12.97
CA VAL A 17 -2.69 -0.37 -12.40
C VAL A 17 -1.41 -1.05 -11.96
N THR A 18 -0.33 -0.28 -11.87
CA THR A 18 0.95 -0.74 -11.30
C THR A 18 1.02 -0.52 -9.78
N SER A 19 0.36 0.53 -9.26
CA SER A 19 0.17 0.76 -7.83
C SER A 19 -1.15 1.52 -7.55
N LEU A 20 -1.65 1.41 -6.32
CA LEU A 20 -2.79 2.12 -5.77
C LEU A 20 -2.34 2.98 -4.59
N VAL A 21 -2.59 4.29 -4.65
CA VAL A 21 -2.29 5.23 -3.55
C VAL A 21 -3.58 5.66 -2.87
N ILE A 22 -3.71 5.37 -1.58
CA ILE A 22 -4.84 5.74 -0.74
C ILE A 22 -4.43 6.95 0.10
N LYS A 23 -5.21 8.03 0.03
CA LYS A 23 -5.08 9.21 0.91
C LYS A 23 -6.07 9.10 2.05
N LEU A 24 -5.58 9.11 3.28
CA LEU A 24 -6.40 9.03 4.48
C LEU A 24 -6.89 10.43 4.88
N SER A 25 -7.97 10.48 5.67
CA SER A 25 -8.57 11.74 6.13
C SER A 25 -7.63 12.59 7.00
N ASN A 26 -6.61 11.97 7.59
CA ASN A 26 -5.57 12.66 8.37
C ASN A 26 -4.43 13.24 7.50
N GLY A 27 -4.51 13.12 6.18
CA GLY A 27 -3.50 13.61 5.23
C GLY A 27 -2.36 12.63 4.93
N GLU A 28 -2.26 11.51 5.65
CA GLU A 28 -1.25 10.47 5.39
C GLU A 28 -1.66 9.56 4.23
N THR A 29 -0.69 8.81 3.69
CA THR A 29 -0.91 7.92 2.55
C THR A 29 -0.47 6.48 2.80
N ILE A 30 -1.16 5.56 2.15
CA ILE A 30 -0.78 4.15 2.00
C ILE A 30 -0.66 3.85 0.51
N GLU A 31 0.43 3.21 0.10
CA GLU A 31 0.61 2.76 -1.29
C GLU A 31 0.66 1.22 -1.34
N ILE A 32 -0.17 0.64 -2.20
CA ILE A 32 -0.23 -0.80 -2.50
C ILE A 32 0.35 -0.99 -3.89
N SER A 33 1.33 -1.87 -4.05
CA SER A 33 1.92 -2.22 -5.35
C SER A 33 1.85 -3.72 -5.59
N GLU A 34 2.14 -4.12 -6.83
CA GLU A 34 2.45 -5.52 -7.13
C GLU A 34 3.55 -6.06 -6.21
N GLU A 35 3.48 -7.35 -5.91
CA GLU A 35 4.55 -8.08 -5.21
C GLU A 35 5.83 -8.07 -6.06
N LYS A 36 6.99 -7.81 -5.46
CA LYS A 36 8.28 -7.95 -6.16
C LYS A 36 8.45 -9.42 -6.59
N GLN A 37 8.71 -9.64 -7.87
CA GLN A 37 8.78 -10.96 -8.51
C GLN A 37 10.02 -11.76 -8.08
N GLU A 38 10.05 -12.25 -6.85
CA GLU A 38 11.06 -13.22 -6.36
C GLU A 38 10.45 -14.26 -5.39
N ARG A 39 9.12 -14.44 -5.42
CA ARG A 39 8.43 -15.34 -4.48
C ARG A 39 8.65 -16.82 -4.85
N PRO A 40 8.97 -17.70 -3.89
CA PRO A 40 8.86 -19.14 -4.07
C PRO A 40 7.45 -19.56 -4.53
N THR A 41 7.37 -20.47 -5.51
CA THR A 41 6.11 -20.90 -6.15
C THR A 41 5.11 -21.57 -5.20
N HIS A 42 5.55 -22.03 -4.03
CA HIS A 42 4.71 -22.68 -3.01
C HIS A 42 4.02 -21.71 -2.05
N LEU A 43 4.39 -20.42 -2.06
CA LEU A 43 3.71 -19.39 -1.28
C LEU A 43 2.55 -18.82 -2.11
N SER A 44 1.50 -18.32 -1.46
CA SER A 44 0.41 -17.60 -2.14
C SER A 44 0.86 -16.22 -2.60
N GLU A 45 0.24 -15.70 -3.66
CA GLU A 45 0.41 -14.31 -4.09
C GLU A 45 -0.08 -13.35 -3.00
N GLY A 46 0.73 -12.32 -2.77
CA GLY A 46 0.45 -11.29 -1.77
C GLY A 46 0.43 -9.90 -2.37
N ILE A 47 0.30 -8.90 -1.50
CA ILE A 47 0.43 -7.48 -1.83
C ILE A 47 1.57 -6.88 -1.02
N THR A 48 2.31 -5.95 -1.63
CA THR A 48 3.30 -5.16 -0.89
C THR A 48 2.67 -3.84 -0.46
N ILE A 49 2.81 -3.49 0.82
CA ILE A 49 2.24 -2.28 1.41
C ILE A 49 3.36 -1.42 1.97
N TRP A 50 3.39 -0.15 1.57
CA TRP A 50 4.39 0.82 2.00
C TRP A 50 3.76 1.89 2.89
N GLY A 51 4.42 2.23 4.01
CA GLY A 51 4.06 3.41 4.79
C GLY A 51 4.55 4.66 4.06
N GLY A 52 3.67 5.62 3.80
CA GLY A 52 3.99 6.79 2.97
C GLY A 52 3.97 6.42 1.48
N ARG A 53 5.12 6.49 0.82
CA ARG A 53 5.33 6.16 -0.60
C ARG A 53 6.35 5.05 -0.77
N MET A 54 6.24 4.28 -1.86
CA MET A 54 7.29 3.33 -2.25
C MET A 54 8.63 4.10 -2.44
N PRO A 55 9.74 3.62 -1.85
CA PRO A 55 11.06 4.22 -2.04
C PRO A 55 11.44 4.25 -3.52
N ARG A 56 11.86 5.41 -4.03
CA ARG A 56 12.37 5.54 -5.41
C ARG A 56 13.84 5.16 -5.45
N GLU A 57 14.24 4.46 -6.51
CA GLU A 57 15.65 4.23 -6.78
C GLU A 57 16.38 5.57 -6.97
N ASN A 58 17.57 5.69 -6.37
CA ASN A 58 18.41 6.89 -6.38
C ASN A 58 17.87 8.14 -5.66
N ALA A 59 16.79 8.02 -4.86
CA ALA A 59 16.37 9.10 -3.98
C ALA A 59 17.43 9.40 -2.90
N SER A 60 17.61 10.67 -2.58
CA SER A 60 18.45 11.10 -1.45
C SER A 60 17.88 10.64 -0.11
N LEU A 61 18.73 10.59 0.92
CA LEU A 61 18.30 10.21 2.26
C LEU A 61 17.20 11.14 2.80
N GLU A 62 17.25 12.42 2.50
CA GLU A 62 16.23 13.39 2.93
C GLU A 62 14.90 13.15 2.21
N GLU A 63 14.90 12.91 0.90
CA GLU A 63 13.68 12.54 0.16
C GLU A 63 13.05 11.25 0.68
N LEU A 64 13.87 10.27 1.06
CA LEU A 64 13.39 9.02 1.66
C LEU A 64 12.77 9.25 3.04
N LYS A 65 13.41 10.04 3.91
CA LYS A 65 12.85 10.42 5.23
C LYS A 65 11.54 11.19 5.08
N GLU A 66 11.43 12.02 4.04
CA GLU A 66 10.22 12.79 3.81
C GLU A 66 9.05 11.95 3.29
N SER A 67 9.34 11.01 2.39
CA SER A 67 8.33 10.25 1.65
C SER A 67 7.91 8.92 2.30
N THR A 68 8.72 8.33 3.18
CA THR A 68 8.45 7.01 3.78
C THR A 68 7.99 7.10 5.23
N ARG A 69 7.21 6.13 5.70
CA ARG A 69 6.73 6.00 7.08
C ARG A 69 6.88 4.57 7.58
N MET A 70 7.11 4.44 8.88
CA MET A 70 6.91 3.15 9.54
C MET A 70 5.43 2.77 9.50
N LEU A 71 5.14 1.47 9.42
CA LEU A 71 3.79 0.94 9.48
C LEU A 71 3.50 0.39 10.87
N GLY A 72 2.40 0.82 11.46
CA GLY A 72 1.74 0.09 12.54
C GLY A 72 0.87 -1.01 11.95
N ILE A 73 1.03 -2.23 12.46
CA ILE A 73 0.32 -3.42 11.96
C ILE A 73 -0.37 -4.09 13.14
N TYR A 74 -1.71 -4.14 13.10
CA TYR A 74 -2.52 -4.91 14.04
C TYR A 74 -3.32 -5.97 13.31
N PRO A 75 -2.94 -7.25 13.42
CA PRO A 75 -3.83 -8.34 13.06
C PRO A 75 -5.06 -8.30 13.94
N LEU A 76 -6.25 -8.26 13.34
CA LEU A 76 -7.53 -8.25 14.04
C LEU A 76 -8.35 -9.46 13.57
N ALA A 77 -8.83 -10.25 14.52
CA ALA A 77 -9.55 -11.50 14.25
C ALA A 77 -8.79 -12.43 13.28
N ALA A 78 -9.49 -13.36 12.62
CA ALA A 78 -8.88 -14.34 11.73
C ALA A 78 -8.62 -13.82 10.30
N ASN A 79 -9.22 -12.69 9.91
CA ASN A 79 -9.26 -12.25 8.51
C ASN A 79 -9.12 -10.73 8.31
N THR A 80 -8.75 -9.97 9.36
CA THR A 80 -8.60 -8.51 9.26
C THR A 80 -7.19 -8.09 9.61
N LEU A 81 -6.68 -7.11 8.89
CA LEU A 81 -5.42 -6.44 9.20
C LEU A 81 -5.69 -4.95 9.25
N HIS A 82 -5.52 -4.34 10.42
CA HIS A 82 -5.54 -2.89 10.54
C HIS A 82 -4.12 -2.36 10.34
N LEU A 83 -3.95 -1.57 9.29
CA LEU A 83 -2.70 -0.97 8.87
C LEU A 83 -2.82 0.54 8.91
N TYR A 84 -1.81 1.20 9.46
CA TYR A 84 -1.76 2.66 9.47
C TYR A 84 -0.30 3.14 9.41
N PRO A 85 -0.03 4.25 8.70
CA PRO A 85 1.26 4.91 8.77
C PRO A 85 1.43 5.56 10.15
N LEU A 86 2.58 5.35 10.77
CA LEU A 86 2.97 6.10 11.97
C LEU A 86 3.30 7.54 11.57
N LYS A 87 2.94 8.49 12.43
CA LYS A 87 3.33 9.89 12.25
C LYS A 87 4.86 10.01 12.29
N LYS A 88 5.39 11.00 11.56
CA LYS A 88 6.80 11.42 11.69
C LYS A 88 7.13 11.78 13.13
#